data_AF-A0A518DXY4-F1
#
_entry.id   AF-A0A518DXY4-F1
#
_cell.length_a   1.000
_cell.length_b   1.000
_cell.length_c   1.000
_cell.angle_alpha   90.00
_cell.angle_beta   90.00
_cell.angle_gamma   90.00
#
_symmetry.space_group_name_H-M   'P 1'
#
loop_
_entity.id
_entity.type
_entity.pdbx_description
1 polymer ?
#
loop_
_entity_poly.entity_id
_entity_poly.type
_entity_poly.pdbx_seq_one_letter_code
_entity_poly.pdbx_strand_id
1 'polypeptide(L)'
;MNISLPLDRNRLAGLVVLAGCLFPGCQPQTATNPAAEPSASVAPPAAAAPGEERWEALFMNDSKVGYNHLTVQTLTRDGQPLLRYQADCEMRLVRFRQATLQQVSYSCLETKDGQLLEFETTLKSGEQPTITQGVVKNGQLEIVTRSAGAAAGQTNTLPWKSEWLGCFADQVSLQKKPMQPGEKRSFHMLLPIFNQLVEVQLTADKVESTFVLSERQDLLRIETISKFQGGELRMIHWADEQGVVHKTWVPGMNQTSYLSTKAFCLAPSEAVDFDLGLDAVVKVDEKIANPHATNRIVYQARLKYEDPAEVFVSGGTQIVEPIDEHTAQITVRAARYPFPDLGEQTPPTPEDLAPNSVIQSDDPRVLKLAGQVAPEETDPWLTAVALESSVKKLITKKNFKQAFATAAEVAENGEGDCTEHAVLLAALCRARQIPARVAMGLIFLPDAQGFAYHMWTEVWVHEQWVPLDATLGQGGIGAAHIKIAHASLNGSGAYAAFLPVVRVLGQLELEIKEVEQVTPQGR
;
A
#
# COMPACT_ATOMS: atom_id res chain seq x y z
N MET A 1 17.24 -15.20 46.23
CA MET A 1 17.54 -13.83 45.79
C MET A 1 17.18 -13.75 44.32
N ASN A 2 15.95 -13.28 44.03
CA ASN A 2 15.39 -13.21 42.69
C ASN A 2 15.68 -11.83 42.11
N ILE A 3 16.43 -11.77 41.01
CA ILE A 3 16.64 -10.56 40.23
C ILE A 3 15.63 -10.62 39.08
N SER A 4 14.58 -9.81 39.18
CA SER A 4 13.57 -9.57 38.15
C SER A 4 14.16 -8.62 37.09
N LEU A 5 14.16 -9.04 35.82
CA LEU A 5 14.54 -8.20 34.68
C LEU A 5 13.28 -7.79 33.92
N PRO A 6 13.10 -6.49 33.59
CA PRO A 6 11.95 -6.03 32.80
C PRO A 6 12.17 -6.30 31.30
N LEU A 7 11.11 -6.77 30.63
CA LEU A 7 11.03 -7.00 29.18
C LEU A 7 9.90 -6.11 28.66
N ASP A 8 10.20 -5.21 27.74
CA ASP A 8 9.27 -4.24 27.13
C ASP A 8 9.33 -4.40 25.59
N ARG A 9 8.30 -4.17 24.73
CA ARG A 9 8.24 -4.50 23.25
C ARG A 9 7.19 -3.71 22.37
N ASN A 10 7.52 -3.32 21.11
CA ASN A 10 6.67 -3.21 19.85
C ASN A 10 6.44 -1.91 19.01
N ARG A 11 6.37 -2.01 17.61
CA ARG A 11 6.05 -0.93 16.58
C ARG A 11 5.62 -1.23 15.08
N LEU A 12 5.30 -2.43 14.56
CA LEU A 12 5.11 -2.61 13.08
C LEU A 12 3.71 -2.42 12.43
N ALA A 13 2.65 -2.11 13.19
CA ALA A 13 1.26 -2.21 12.70
C ALA A 13 0.79 -1.11 11.72
N GLY A 14 1.30 0.12 11.83
CA GLY A 14 0.71 1.30 11.18
C GLY A 14 1.03 1.49 9.69
N LEU A 15 1.80 0.60 9.07
CA LEU A 15 2.40 0.84 7.75
C LEU A 15 1.52 0.43 6.56
N VAL A 16 0.53 -0.41 6.80
CA VAL A 16 -0.23 -1.10 5.75
C VAL A 16 -1.46 -0.33 5.31
N VAL A 17 -2.09 0.38 6.24
CA VAL A 17 -3.42 0.97 6.04
C VAL A 17 -3.44 1.95 4.86
N LEU A 18 -2.33 2.62 4.58
CA LEU A 18 -2.28 3.60 3.50
C LEU A 18 -2.26 3.01 2.10
N ALA A 19 -1.72 1.82 1.89
CA ALA A 19 -1.46 1.31 0.53
C ALA A 19 -2.75 1.17 -0.32
N GLY A 20 -3.88 0.82 0.30
CA GLY A 20 -5.21 0.76 -0.36
C GLY A 20 -5.99 2.09 -0.36
N CYS A 21 -5.49 3.15 0.26
CA CYS A 21 -6.23 4.41 0.48
C CYS A 21 -5.81 5.57 -0.43
N LEU A 22 -5.01 5.33 -1.47
CA LEU A 22 -4.34 6.42 -2.20
C LEU A 22 -5.08 6.91 -3.46
N PHE A 23 -6.21 6.32 -3.83
CA PHE A 23 -6.75 6.50 -5.17
C PHE A 23 -7.98 7.45 -5.29
N PRO A 24 -8.05 8.39 -6.23
CA PRO A 24 -9.17 9.31 -6.50
C PRO A 24 -10.34 8.78 -7.30
N GLY A 25 -11.47 9.47 -7.09
CA GLY A 25 -12.54 9.61 -8.07
C GLY A 25 -12.84 11.09 -8.31
N CYS A 26 -12.92 11.50 -9.58
CA CYS A 26 -13.08 12.90 -10.02
C CYS A 26 -14.26 13.68 -9.42
N GLN A 27 -13.99 14.84 -8.80
CA GLN A 27 -14.58 16.19 -9.04
C GLN A 27 -14.24 17.10 -7.83
N PRO A 28 -13.91 18.38 -8.03
CA PRO A 28 -13.27 19.19 -6.98
C PRO A 28 -14.21 20.20 -6.32
N GLN A 29 -13.84 20.58 -5.10
CA GLN A 29 -14.16 21.90 -4.55
C GLN A 29 -12.93 22.43 -3.82
N THR A 30 -12.65 23.71 -4.07
CA THR A 30 -11.46 24.47 -3.71
C THR A 30 -11.41 24.87 -2.22
N ALA A 31 -10.24 24.81 -1.59
CA ALA A 31 -9.88 25.67 -0.47
C ALA A 31 -8.34 25.80 -0.34
N THR A 32 -7.91 26.94 0.18
CA THR A 32 -6.55 27.48 0.25
C THR A 32 -5.87 27.23 1.61
N ASN A 33 -4.55 27.13 1.58
CA ASN A 33 -3.61 27.05 2.71
C ASN A 33 -3.73 28.27 3.67
N PRO A 34 -3.44 28.13 4.97
CA PRO A 34 -2.10 28.54 5.42
C PRO A 34 -1.48 27.74 6.59
N ALA A 35 -0.15 27.74 6.57
CA ALA A 35 0.81 27.61 7.67
C ALA A 35 0.28 27.88 9.09
N ALA A 36 0.26 26.86 9.94
CA ALA A 36 0.33 27.01 11.40
C ALA A 36 0.83 25.72 12.07
N GLU A 37 1.65 25.92 13.10
CA GLU A 37 2.04 24.92 14.09
C GLU A 37 0.80 24.29 14.74
N PRO A 38 0.82 23.00 15.12
CA PRO A 38 -0.28 22.41 15.86
C PRO A 38 -0.44 23.11 17.21
N SER A 39 -1.52 23.90 17.32
CA SER A 39 -1.98 24.45 18.58
C SER A 39 -2.95 23.44 19.22
N ALA A 40 -2.45 22.66 20.18
CA ALA A 40 -3.28 22.05 21.20
C ALA A 40 -2.44 21.83 22.47
N SER A 41 -2.58 22.80 23.36
CA SER A 41 -2.10 22.82 24.74
C SER A 41 -2.77 21.69 25.56
N VAL A 42 -2.20 20.50 25.54
CA VAL A 42 -2.28 19.55 26.65
C VAL A 42 -0.95 18.82 26.73
N ALA A 43 -0.17 19.07 27.79
CA ALA A 43 0.99 18.25 28.09
C ALA A 43 0.50 16.80 28.30
N PRO A 44 0.97 15.82 27.51
CA PRO A 44 0.60 14.44 27.71
C PRO A 44 1.13 13.99 29.08
N PRO A 45 0.35 13.24 29.87
CA PRO A 45 0.87 12.63 31.08
C PRO A 45 2.01 11.67 30.71
N ALA A 46 3.07 11.66 31.52
CA ALA A 46 4.21 10.77 31.37
C ALA A 46 3.72 9.32 31.11
N ALA A 47 4.29 8.68 30.08
CA ALA A 47 3.99 7.30 29.77
C ALA A 47 4.23 6.43 31.02
N ALA A 48 3.23 5.64 31.41
CA ALA A 48 3.36 4.71 32.52
C ALA A 48 4.44 3.66 32.20
N ALA A 49 5.14 3.20 33.24
CA ALA A 49 6.11 2.11 33.14
C ALA A 49 5.47 0.86 32.48
N PRO A 50 6.25 0.06 31.73
CA PRO A 50 5.71 -0.96 30.84
C PRO A 50 5.13 -2.17 31.58
N GLY A 51 3.94 -2.58 31.12
CA GLY A 51 3.30 -3.87 31.42
C GLY A 51 3.04 -4.65 30.13
N GLU A 52 2.25 -5.72 30.22
CA GLU A 52 1.75 -6.58 29.13
C GLU A 52 0.98 -5.84 28.01
N GLU A 53 0.90 -4.50 28.07
CA GLU A 53 0.07 -3.62 27.25
C GLU A 53 0.86 -2.34 26.90
N ARG A 54 0.85 -1.94 25.62
CA ARG A 54 1.56 -0.76 25.11
C ARG A 54 0.70 0.02 24.12
N TRP A 55 0.76 1.34 24.20
CA TRP A 55 -0.06 2.25 23.40
C TRP A 55 0.80 3.27 22.66
N GLU A 56 0.51 3.48 21.38
CA GLU A 56 1.16 4.52 20.58
C GLU A 56 0.12 5.37 19.87
N ALA A 57 0.30 6.69 19.93
CA ALA A 57 -0.54 7.61 19.17
C ALA A 57 0.02 7.76 17.76
N LEU A 58 -0.84 7.60 16.76
CA LEU A 58 -0.50 7.73 15.36
C LEU A 58 -0.85 9.13 14.86
N PHE A 59 0.11 9.76 14.19
CA PHE A 59 -0.01 11.06 13.56
C PHE A 59 0.35 10.95 12.08
N MET A 60 -0.33 11.74 11.27
CA MET A 60 -0.05 11.90 9.84
C MET A 60 -0.28 13.35 9.47
N ASN A 61 0.66 13.97 8.75
CA ASN A 61 0.62 15.42 8.47
C ASN A 61 0.29 16.23 9.74
N ASP A 62 0.95 15.87 10.85
CA ASP A 62 0.79 16.46 12.19
C ASP A 62 -0.61 16.33 12.85
N SER A 63 -1.57 15.69 12.19
CA SER A 63 -2.89 15.38 12.76
C SER A 63 -2.92 14.00 13.40
N LYS A 64 -3.50 13.87 14.60
CA LYS A 64 -3.67 12.56 15.26
C LYS A 64 -4.73 11.74 14.53
N VAL A 65 -4.31 10.70 13.82
CA VAL A 65 -5.20 9.85 13.03
C VAL A 65 -5.66 8.60 13.75
N GLY A 66 -5.01 8.20 14.85
CA GLY A 66 -5.44 7.02 15.59
C GLY A 66 -4.39 6.48 16.56
N TYR A 67 -4.31 5.16 16.67
CA TYR A 67 -3.39 4.52 17.60
C TYR A 67 -2.95 3.11 17.16
N ASN A 68 -1.80 2.70 17.69
CA ASN A 68 -1.43 1.30 17.83
C ASN A 68 -1.61 0.87 19.29
N HIS A 69 -2.10 -0.35 19.47
CA HIS A 69 -2.22 -0.99 20.76
C HIS A 69 -1.61 -2.39 20.65
N LEU A 70 -0.73 -2.73 21.57
CA LEU A 70 -0.15 -4.06 21.65
C LEU A 70 -0.44 -4.66 23.02
N THR A 71 -0.75 -5.95 23.04
CA THR A 71 -0.52 -6.80 24.21
C THR A 71 0.44 -7.96 23.96
N VAL A 72 1.16 -8.40 25.00
CA VAL A 72 2.04 -9.58 24.97
C VAL A 72 1.65 -10.53 26.09
N GLN A 73 1.34 -11.77 25.74
CA GLN A 73 0.95 -12.82 26.67
C GLN A 73 1.97 -13.95 26.65
N THR A 74 2.37 -14.41 27.84
CA THR A 74 3.15 -15.66 27.96
C THR A 74 2.19 -16.85 27.98
N LEU A 75 2.47 -17.83 27.13
CA LEU A 75 1.69 -19.07 27.01
C LEU A 75 2.59 -20.27 27.23
N THR A 76 2.01 -21.42 27.54
CA THR A 76 2.72 -22.71 27.55
C THR A 76 2.03 -23.67 26.59
N ARG A 77 2.76 -24.21 25.63
CA ARG A 77 2.30 -25.27 24.71
C ARG A 77 3.30 -26.42 24.79
N ASP A 78 2.84 -27.62 25.10
CA ASP A 78 3.67 -28.83 25.26
C ASP A 78 4.86 -28.64 26.23
N GLY A 79 4.64 -27.89 27.32
CA GLY A 79 5.66 -27.58 28.32
C GLY A 79 6.69 -26.52 27.89
N GLN A 80 6.62 -26.01 26.65
CA GLN A 80 7.48 -24.94 26.16
C GLN A 80 6.82 -23.56 26.36
N PRO A 81 7.54 -22.58 26.93
CA PRO A 81 7.02 -21.24 27.07
C PRO A 81 7.09 -20.49 25.73
N LEU A 82 5.96 -19.92 25.33
CA LEU A 82 5.76 -19.17 24.10
C LEU A 82 5.30 -17.74 24.42
N LEU A 83 5.39 -16.86 23.43
CA LEU A 83 4.94 -15.49 23.50
C LEU A 83 3.90 -15.23 22.40
N ARG A 84 2.73 -14.76 22.80
CA ARG A 84 1.70 -14.29 21.86
C ARG A 84 1.66 -12.77 21.90
N TYR A 85 1.90 -12.17 20.76
CA TYR A 85 1.71 -10.75 20.54
C TYR A 85 0.37 -10.53 19.88
N GLN A 86 -0.40 -9.57 20.36
CA GLN A 86 -1.65 -9.14 19.76
C GLN A 86 -1.60 -7.63 19.56
N ALA A 87 -1.65 -7.20 18.31
CA ALA A 87 -1.60 -5.79 17.95
C ALA A 87 -2.90 -5.37 17.26
N ASP A 88 -3.44 -4.24 17.68
CA ASP A 88 -4.54 -3.54 17.04
C ASP A 88 -4.04 -2.18 16.55
N CYS A 89 -4.38 -1.83 15.32
CA CYS A 89 -4.16 -0.52 14.74
C CYS A 89 -5.50 0.02 14.27
N GLU A 90 -5.87 1.19 14.76
CA GLU A 90 -7.04 1.93 14.29
C GLU A 90 -6.58 3.29 13.76
N MET A 91 -7.02 3.61 12.55
CA MET A 91 -6.72 4.89 11.90
C MET A 91 -7.97 5.45 11.23
N ARG A 92 -8.23 6.73 11.48
CA ARG A 92 -9.22 7.52 10.77
C ARG A 92 -8.50 8.33 9.71
N LEU A 93 -8.84 8.09 8.46
CA LEU A 93 -8.30 8.80 7.31
C LEU A 93 -9.41 9.53 6.58
N VAL A 94 -9.09 10.65 5.93
CA VAL A 94 -10.01 11.37 5.06
C VAL A 94 -9.51 11.24 3.62
N ARG A 95 -10.40 10.82 2.72
CA ARG A 95 -10.17 10.76 1.28
C ARG A 95 -11.37 11.38 0.57
N PHE A 96 -11.13 12.38 -0.26
CA PHE A 96 -12.16 13.08 -1.02
C PHE A 96 -13.35 13.49 -0.13
N ARG A 97 -13.03 14.06 1.03
CA ARG A 97 -13.96 14.54 2.06
C ARG A 97 -14.82 13.45 2.70
N GLN A 98 -14.48 12.18 2.48
CA GLN A 98 -15.09 11.06 3.17
C GLN A 98 -14.12 10.52 4.21
N ALA A 99 -14.58 10.49 5.47
CA ALA A 99 -13.83 9.85 6.54
C ALA A 99 -14.03 8.33 6.49
N THR A 100 -12.92 7.61 6.62
CA THR A 100 -12.86 6.16 6.62
C THR A 100 -12.14 5.70 7.88
N LEU A 101 -12.73 4.72 8.57
CA LEU A 101 -12.08 4.05 9.69
C LEU A 101 -11.44 2.78 9.18
N GLN A 102 -10.14 2.67 9.37
CA GLN A 102 -9.34 1.50 9.02
C GLN A 102 -8.94 0.79 10.30
N GLN A 103 -9.24 -0.50 10.36
CA GLN A 103 -8.89 -1.33 11.50
C GLN A 103 -8.12 -2.55 11.03
N VAL A 104 -6.95 -2.73 11.64
CA VAL A 104 -6.10 -3.90 11.47
C VAL A 104 -5.91 -4.53 12.83
N SER A 105 -6.15 -5.82 12.95
CA SER A 105 -5.66 -6.58 14.10
C SER A 105 -4.77 -7.72 13.62
N TYR A 106 -3.75 -8.05 14.37
CA TYR A 106 -2.97 -9.25 14.09
C TYR A 106 -2.38 -9.86 15.36
N SER A 107 -2.18 -11.17 15.30
CA SER A 107 -1.62 -11.97 16.36
C SER A 107 -0.44 -12.78 15.83
N CYS A 108 0.67 -12.82 16.55
CA CYS A 108 1.80 -13.70 16.22
C CYS A 108 2.18 -14.52 17.46
N LEU A 109 2.31 -15.83 17.30
CA LEU A 109 2.83 -16.73 18.33
C LEU A 109 4.28 -17.07 17.98
N GLU A 110 5.17 -16.81 18.92
CA GLU A 110 6.61 -16.96 18.74
C GLU A 110 7.24 -17.72 19.91
N THR A 111 8.40 -18.31 19.66
CA THR A 111 9.28 -18.79 20.73
C THR A 111 9.90 -17.61 21.49
N LYS A 112 10.47 -17.85 22.67
CA LYS A 112 11.22 -16.80 23.41
C LYS A 112 12.40 -16.23 22.62
N ASP A 113 12.93 -17.01 21.68
CA ASP A 113 14.03 -16.62 20.81
C ASP A 113 13.56 -15.80 19.60
N GLY A 114 12.24 -15.69 19.39
CA GLY A 114 11.63 -14.89 18.34
C GLY A 114 11.31 -15.66 17.05
N GLN A 115 11.35 -17.00 17.09
CA GLN A 115 10.97 -17.82 15.94
C GLN A 115 9.45 -17.87 15.81
N LEU A 116 8.93 -17.64 14.61
CA LEU A 116 7.50 -17.68 14.31
C LEU A 116 6.95 -19.11 14.32
N LEU A 117 5.76 -19.30 14.91
CA LEU A 117 5.00 -20.54 14.87
C LEU A 117 3.70 -20.40 14.08
N GLU A 118 2.90 -19.40 14.43
CA GLU A 118 1.62 -19.08 13.81
C GLU A 118 1.41 -17.57 13.79
N PHE A 119 0.73 -17.05 12.78
CA PHE A 119 0.20 -15.69 12.77
C PHE A 119 -1.21 -15.65 12.24
N GLU A 120 -1.93 -14.59 12.59
CA GLU A 120 -3.22 -14.23 12.02
C GLU A 120 -3.27 -12.72 11.82
N THR A 121 -3.77 -12.24 10.69
CA THR A 121 -4.09 -10.84 10.44
C THR A 121 -5.55 -10.72 10.03
N THR A 122 -6.26 -9.75 10.60
CA THR A 122 -7.60 -9.36 10.20
C THR A 122 -7.56 -7.91 9.73
N LEU A 123 -7.94 -7.68 8.47
CA LEU A 123 -8.08 -6.36 7.91
C LEU A 123 -9.55 -6.04 7.67
N LYS A 124 -10.03 -4.97 8.28
CA LYS A 124 -11.39 -4.46 8.12
C LYS A 124 -11.36 -3.22 7.23
N SER A 125 -11.50 -3.44 5.92
CA SER A 125 -11.50 -2.41 4.89
C SER A 125 -12.76 -2.41 4.00
N GLY A 126 -13.71 -3.33 4.25
CA GLY A 126 -14.96 -3.54 3.49
C GLY A 126 -16.08 -4.11 4.37
N GLU A 127 -17.14 -4.66 3.77
CA GLU A 127 -18.27 -5.25 4.53
C GLU A 127 -17.86 -6.52 5.29
N GLN A 128 -17.01 -7.34 4.69
CA GLN A 128 -16.43 -8.52 5.33
C GLN A 128 -14.92 -8.33 5.55
N PRO A 129 -14.38 -8.77 6.69
CA PRO A 129 -12.95 -8.71 6.93
C PRO A 129 -12.19 -9.69 6.04
N THR A 130 -10.99 -9.28 5.62
CA THR A 130 -10.00 -10.22 5.07
C THR A 130 -9.21 -10.81 6.24
N ILE A 131 -9.19 -12.13 6.33
CA ILE A 131 -8.46 -12.88 7.37
C ILE A 131 -7.36 -13.69 6.72
N THR A 132 -6.12 -13.46 7.15
CA THR A 132 -4.95 -14.23 6.70
C THR A 132 -4.36 -14.97 7.88
N GLN A 133 -4.15 -16.27 7.74
CA GLN A 133 -3.55 -17.12 8.76
C GLN A 133 -2.31 -17.77 8.20
N GLY A 134 -1.23 -17.84 8.98
CA GLY A 134 -0.03 -18.56 8.60
C GLY A 134 0.46 -19.50 9.69
N VAL A 135 0.99 -20.66 9.28
CA VAL A 135 1.57 -21.65 10.18
C VAL A 135 2.91 -22.12 9.63
N VAL A 136 3.95 -22.10 10.47
CA VAL A 136 5.26 -22.64 10.13
C VAL A 136 5.26 -24.15 10.39
N LYS A 137 5.44 -24.94 9.34
CA LYS A 137 5.51 -26.40 9.41
C LYS A 137 6.46 -26.95 8.34
N ASN A 138 7.27 -27.94 8.69
CA ASN A 138 8.14 -28.65 7.75
C ASN A 138 9.06 -27.74 6.91
N GLY A 139 9.57 -26.65 7.48
CA GLY A 139 10.43 -25.69 6.75
C GLY A 139 9.69 -24.84 5.72
N GLN A 140 8.36 -24.73 5.86
CA GLN A 140 7.52 -23.84 5.06
C GLN A 140 6.61 -23.02 5.96
N LEU A 141 6.27 -21.83 5.50
CA LEU A 141 5.19 -21.02 6.05
C LEU A 141 3.98 -21.20 5.12
N GLU A 142 3.00 -21.96 5.57
CA GLU A 142 1.73 -22.15 4.86
C GLU A 142 0.79 -20.99 5.23
N ILE A 143 0.28 -20.26 4.24
CA ILE A 143 -0.53 -19.06 4.41
C ILE A 143 -1.89 -19.28 3.74
N VAL A 144 -2.98 -19.03 4.47
CA VAL A 144 -4.35 -19.11 3.97
C VAL A 144 -5.04 -17.77 4.14
N THR A 145 -5.48 -17.18 3.03
CA THR A 145 -6.20 -15.90 2.99
C THR A 145 -7.67 -16.15 2.69
N ARG A 146 -8.57 -15.64 3.52
CA ARG A 146 -10.03 -15.71 3.34
C ARG A 146 -10.60 -14.30 3.22
N SER A 147 -11.37 -14.07 2.16
CA SER A 147 -12.03 -12.81 1.83
C SER A 147 -13.48 -13.07 1.40
N ALA A 148 -14.27 -12.01 1.26
CA ALA A 148 -15.65 -12.09 0.79
C ALA A 148 -15.74 -12.83 -0.56
N GLY A 149 -16.59 -13.86 -0.66
CA GLY A 149 -16.74 -14.67 -1.88
C GLY A 149 -15.77 -15.84 -2.03
N ALA A 150 -14.68 -15.89 -1.26
CA ALA A 150 -13.67 -16.95 -1.32
C ALA A 150 -13.66 -17.85 -0.07
N ALA A 151 -14.76 -18.56 0.19
CA ALA A 151 -14.96 -19.33 1.42
C ALA A 151 -13.91 -20.43 1.67
N ALA A 152 -13.38 -21.06 0.62
CA ALA A 152 -12.33 -22.09 0.73
C ALA A 152 -10.97 -21.52 1.16
N GLY A 153 -10.77 -20.21 1.02
CA GLY A 153 -9.49 -19.53 1.21
C GLY A 153 -8.49 -19.80 0.09
N GLN A 154 -7.65 -18.81 -0.21
CA GLN A 154 -6.51 -18.96 -1.10
C GLN A 154 -5.28 -19.37 -0.29
N THR A 155 -4.62 -20.46 -0.69
CA THR A 155 -3.40 -20.94 -0.05
C THR A 155 -2.16 -20.49 -0.82
N ASN A 156 -1.15 -20.02 -0.10
CA ASN A 156 0.20 -19.75 -0.60
C ASN A 156 1.22 -20.39 0.35
N THR A 157 2.39 -20.77 -0.15
CA THR A 157 3.48 -21.31 0.68
C THR A 157 4.77 -20.57 0.42
N LEU A 158 5.49 -20.27 1.48
CA LEU A 158 6.83 -19.67 1.42
C LEU A 158 7.83 -20.66 2.01
N PRO A 159 9.04 -20.82 1.43
CA PRO A 159 10.14 -21.46 2.14
C PRO A 159 10.32 -20.78 3.49
N TRP A 160 10.67 -21.51 4.55
CA TRP A 160 10.87 -20.93 5.87
C TRP A 160 12.08 -21.55 6.56
N LYS A 161 13.02 -20.71 7.00
CA LYS A 161 14.21 -21.15 7.72
C LYS A 161 14.09 -20.87 9.21
N SER A 162 14.70 -21.71 10.04
CA SER A 162 14.58 -21.62 11.50
C SER A 162 15.27 -20.39 12.10
N GLU A 163 16.21 -19.77 11.38
CA GLU A 163 16.85 -18.52 11.78
C GLU A 163 15.99 -17.27 11.50
N TRP A 164 14.89 -17.40 10.76
CA TRP A 164 14.01 -16.27 10.46
C TRP A 164 13.04 -15.99 11.60
N LEU A 165 12.84 -14.71 11.85
CA LEU A 165 12.16 -14.23 13.04
C LEU A 165 10.71 -13.83 12.75
N GLY A 166 9.92 -13.74 13.82
CA GLY A 166 8.52 -13.36 13.78
C GLY A 166 8.28 -11.87 13.61
N CYS A 167 7.04 -11.46 13.83
CA CYS A 167 6.47 -10.18 13.40
C CYS A 167 7.02 -8.95 14.14
N PHE A 168 7.73 -9.17 15.25
CA PHE A 168 8.22 -8.13 16.16
C PHE A 168 9.74 -8.25 16.40
N ALA A 169 10.44 -8.91 15.48
CA ALA A 169 11.86 -9.21 15.56
C ALA A 169 12.75 -7.97 15.76
N ASP A 170 12.40 -6.87 15.10
CA ASP A 170 13.10 -5.59 15.20
C ASP A 170 13.07 -5.01 16.61
N GLN A 171 11.92 -5.01 17.28
CA GLN A 171 11.85 -4.49 18.65
C GLN A 171 12.48 -5.45 19.64
N VAL A 172 12.19 -6.75 19.49
CA VAL A 172 12.82 -7.79 20.32
C VAL A 172 14.35 -7.68 20.24
N SER A 173 14.87 -7.40 19.05
CA SER A 173 16.29 -7.16 18.83
C SER A 173 16.79 -5.94 19.61
N LEU A 174 16.14 -4.78 19.46
CA LEU A 174 16.52 -3.55 20.15
C LEU A 174 16.48 -3.68 21.68
N GLN A 175 15.54 -4.43 22.25
CA GLN A 175 15.39 -4.53 23.70
C GLN A 175 16.26 -5.62 24.32
N LYS A 176 16.43 -6.77 23.63
CA LYS A 176 17.39 -7.79 24.08
C LYS A 176 18.82 -7.25 24.11
N LYS A 177 19.14 -6.38 23.14
CA LYS A 177 20.45 -5.75 23.02
C LYS A 177 20.28 -4.33 22.48
N PRO A 178 20.13 -3.32 23.37
CA PRO A 178 20.10 -1.91 22.97
C PRO A 178 21.32 -1.56 22.13
N MET A 179 21.06 -0.92 20.99
CA MET A 179 22.13 -0.53 20.06
C MET A 179 22.96 0.60 20.65
N GLN A 180 24.23 0.67 20.25
CA GLN A 180 25.10 1.82 20.54
C GLN A 180 25.31 2.66 19.27
N PRO A 181 25.64 3.96 19.38
CA PRO A 181 26.00 4.79 18.24
C PRO A 181 27.00 4.12 17.29
N GLY A 182 26.70 4.10 15.99
CA GLY A 182 27.50 3.45 14.95
C GLY A 182 27.28 1.93 14.78
N GLU A 183 26.51 1.27 15.66
CA GLU A 183 26.20 -0.15 15.51
C GLU A 183 25.30 -0.40 14.30
N LYS A 184 25.55 -1.52 13.61
CA LYS A 184 24.68 -2.04 12.55
C LYS A 184 24.22 -3.45 12.88
N ARG A 185 22.98 -3.78 12.51
CA ARG A 185 22.40 -5.11 12.74
C ARG A 185 21.48 -5.49 11.60
N SER A 186 21.50 -6.76 11.20
CA SER A 186 20.54 -7.28 10.22
C SER A 186 19.96 -8.63 10.64
N PHE A 187 18.73 -8.88 10.21
CA PHE A 187 18.01 -10.13 10.42
C PHE A 187 16.85 -10.21 9.42
N HIS A 188 16.28 -11.41 9.27
CA HIS A 188 15.08 -11.61 8.46
C HIS A 188 13.86 -11.70 9.36
N MET A 189 12.76 -11.08 8.94
CA MET A 189 11.49 -11.17 9.67
C MET A 189 10.29 -11.23 8.73
N LEU A 190 9.18 -11.79 9.22
CA LEU A 190 7.90 -11.72 8.52
C LEU A 190 7.26 -10.34 8.73
N LEU A 191 6.84 -9.70 7.64
CA LEU A 191 5.84 -8.64 7.66
C LEU A 191 4.45 -9.29 7.45
N PRO A 192 3.69 -9.57 8.51
CA PRO A 192 2.53 -10.46 8.43
C PRO A 192 1.43 -9.91 7.52
N ILE A 193 1.32 -8.59 7.42
CA ILE A 193 0.26 -8.00 6.60
C ILE A 193 0.61 -7.97 5.11
N PHE A 194 1.91 -7.86 4.78
CA PHE A 194 2.41 -8.00 3.42
C PHE A 194 2.73 -9.45 3.07
N ASN A 195 2.45 -10.42 3.95
CA ASN A 195 2.87 -11.82 3.88
C ASN A 195 4.25 -12.03 3.24
N GLN A 196 5.22 -11.17 3.57
CA GLN A 196 6.53 -11.13 2.96
C GLN A 196 7.60 -11.32 4.02
N LEU A 197 8.57 -12.17 3.69
CA LEU A 197 9.84 -12.18 4.39
C LEU A 197 10.64 -10.97 3.92
N VAL A 198 11.16 -10.20 4.86
CA VAL A 198 12.00 -9.03 4.57
C VAL A 198 13.34 -9.14 5.28
N GLU A 199 14.38 -8.60 4.64
CA GLU A 199 15.65 -8.35 5.32
C GLU A 199 15.58 -6.98 5.97
N VAL A 200 15.71 -6.92 7.29
CA VAL A 200 15.75 -5.67 8.05
C VAL A 200 17.20 -5.32 8.34
N GLN A 201 17.57 -4.07 8.06
CA GLN A 201 18.87 -3.48 8.37
C GLN A 201 18.68 -2.28 9.29
N LEU A 202 19.23 -2.38 10.50
CA LEU A 202 19.24 -1.32 11.50
C LEU A 202 20.62 -0.64 11.51
N THR A 203 20.65 0.69 11.48
CA THR A 203 21.87 1.50 11.65
C THR A 203 21.62 2.54 12.74
N ALA A 204 22.32 2.41 13.87
CA ALA A 204 22.29 3.40 14.93
C ALA A 204 23.23 4.56 14.58
N ASP A 205 22.70 5.78 14.55
CA ASP A 205 23.47 6.99 14.29
C ASP A 205 24.01 7.56 15.61
N LYS A 206 23.39 8.60 16.15
CA LYS A 206 23.78 9.29 17.37
C LYS A 206 22.57 9.49 18.28
N VAL A 207 22.85 9.78 19.55
CA VAL A 207 21.84 10.34 20.44
C VAL A 207 21.55 11.77 20.01
N GLU A 208 20.28 12.09 19.79
CA GLU A 208 19.83 13.44 19.46
C GLU A 208 18.60 13.83 20.28
N SER A 209 18.49 15.13 20.61
CA SER A 209 17.30 15.66 21.24
C SER A 209 16.15 15.72 20.23
N THR A 210 15.08 14.98 20.47
CA THR A 210 13.84 15.03 19.67
C THR A 210 12.64 15.29 20.57
N PHE A 211 11.57 15.82 19.99
CA PHE A 211 10.28 15.85 20.65
C PHE A 211 9.59 14.48 20.55
N VAL A 212 9.06 14.01 21.68
CA VAL A 212 8.09 12.92 21.82
C VAL A 212 6.81 13.59 22.32
N LEU A 213 5.84 13.77 21.41
CA LEU A 213 4.71 14.67 21.63
C LEU A 213 5.21 16.08 22.02
N SER A 214 4.89 16.60 23.21
CA SER A 214 5.37 17.91 23.67
C SER A 214 6.64 17.85 24.52
N GLU A 215 7.15 16.66 24.83
CA GLU A 215 8.31 16.50 25.71
C GLU A 215 9.59 16.34 24.87
N ARG A 216 10.65 17.03 25.27
CA ARG A 216 11.97 16.85 24.66
C ARG A 216 12.71 15.73 25.37
N GLN A 217 13.22 14.77 24.61
CA GLN A 217 13.99 13.63 25.10
C GLN A 217 15.25 13.43 24.26
N ASP A 218 16.34 13.01 24.91
CA ASP A 218 17.58 12.61 24.24
C ASP A 218 17.52 11.11 23.95
N LEU A 219 17.43 10.75 22.67
CA LEU A 219 17.18 9.38 22.24
C LEU A 219 18.13 8.99 21.11
N LEU A 220 18.51 7.71 21.07
CA LEU A 220 19.31 7.15 19.99
C LEU A 220 18.49 7.08 18.70
N ARG A 221 18.93 7.80 17.68
CA ARG A 221 18.38 7.72 16.33
C ARG A 221 18.84 6.42 15.65
N ILE A 222 17.90 5.62 15.18
CA ILE A 222 18.15 4.34 14.49
C ILE A 222 17.40 4.35 13.16
N GLU A 223 18.13 4.26 12.06
CA GLU A 223 17.55 4.06 10.75
C GLU A 223 17.28 2.57 10.51
N THR A 224 16.08 2.27 10.02
CA THR A 224 15.64 0.93 9.65
C THR A 224 15.32 0.91 8.17
N ILE A 225 15.94 -0.02 7.45
CA ILE A 225 15.64 -0.31 6.05
C ILE A 225 15.12 -1.75 5.97
N SER A 226 13.87 -1.91 5.57
CA SER A 226 13.25 -3.22 5.32
C SER A 226 13.20 -3.50 3.83
N LYS A 227 13.97 -4.48 3.36
CA LYS A 227 14.08 -4.86 1.95
C LYS A 227 13.14 -6.02 1.61
N PHE A 228 12.38 -5.86 0.55
CA PHE A 228 11.43 -6.85 0.06
C PHE A 228 11.47 -6.94 -1.47
N GLN A 229 10.71 -7.88 -2.04
CA GLN A 229 10.59 -7.99 -3.49
C GLN A 229 9.91 -6.72 -4.05
N GLY A 230 10.65 -5.90 -4.78
CA GLY A 230 10.15 -4.67 -5.39
C GLY A 230 10.55 -3.36 -4.69
N GLY A 231 11.41 -3.41 -3.68
CA GLY A 231 12.04 -2.21 -3.13
C GLY A 231 12.43 -2.31 -1.66
N GLU A 232 12.59 -1.15 -1.05
CA GLU A 232 12.84 -1.02 0.37
C GLU A 232 11.89 -0.01 1.00
N LEU A 233 11.74 -0.16 2.32
CA LEU A 233 10.98 0.74 3.16
C LEU A 233 11.90 1.32 4.21
N ARG A 234 11.99 2.64 4.25
CA ARG A 234 12.75 3.38 5.26
C ARG A 234 11.87 3.80 6.42
N MET A 235 12.37 3.59 7.64
CA MET A 235 11.80 4.09 8.89
C MET A 235 12.92 4.62 9.77
N ILE A 236 12.59 5.57 10.65
CA ILE A 236 13.53 6.09 11.64
C ILE A 236 12.91 5.93 13.02
N HIS A 237 13.64 5.31 13.92
CA HIS A 237 13.28 5.14 15.32
C HIS A 237 14.13 6.03 16.22
N TRP A 238 13.55 6.45 17.33
CA TRP A 238 14.26 7.06 18.44
C TRP A 238 14.03 6.22 19.68
N ALA A 239 15.09 5.59 20.18
CA ALA A 239 15.04 4.65 21.30
C ALA A 239 15.83 5.15 22.50
N ASP A 240 15.39 4.78 23.71
CA ASP A 240 16.14 5.04 24.94
C ASP A 240 17.26 4.01 25.16
N GLU A 241 18.00 4.17 26.26
CA GLU A 241 19.12 3.28 26.64
C GLU A 241 18.68 1.84 26.93
N GLN A 242 17.38 1.60 27.16
CA GLN A 242 16.80 0.28 27.36
C GLN A 242 16.32 -0.33 26.03
N GLY A 243 16.51 0.37 24.91
CA GLY A 243 16.07 -0.06 23.58
C GLY A 243 14.57 0.13 23.36
N VAL A 244 13.88 0.86 24.24
CA VAL A 244 12.46 1.17 24.06
C VAL A 244 12.34 2.31 23.06
N VAL A 245 11.63 2.06 21.97
CA VAL A 245 11.38 3.09 20.96
C VAL A 245 10.30 4.04 21.47
N HIS A 246 10.58 5.34 21.54
CA HIS A 246 9.61 6.37 21.95
C HIS A 246 8.98 7.08 20.76
N LYS A 247 9.70 7.19 19.65
CA LYS A 247 9.22 7.82 18.41
C LYS A 247 9.63 7.00 17.19
N THR A 248 8.74 6.92 16.20
CA THR A 248 9.00 6.32 14.89
C THR A 248 8.48 7.27 13.84
N TRP A 249 9.26 7.53 12.81
CA TRP A 249 8.84 8.31 11.65
C TRP A 249 9.01 7.46 10.39
N VAL A 250 7.98 7.48 9.54
CA VAL A 250 7.95 6.84 8.23
C VAL A 250 7.90 7.96 7.18
N PRO A 251 9.05 8.35 6.60
CA PRO A 251 9.14 9.53 5.74
C PRO A 251 8.17 9.52 4.55
N GLY A 252 8.09 8.41 3.82
CA GLY A 252 7.25 8.28 2.62
C GLY A 252 5.73 8.39 2.88
N MET A 253 5.31 8.38 4.14
CA MET A 253 3.90 8.50 4.54
C MET A 253 3.64 9.76 5.36
N ASN A 254 4.68 10.55 5.63
CA ASN A 254 4.69 11.60 6.65
C ASN A 254 3.98 11.18 7.95
N GLN A 255 4.21 9.93 8.36
CA GLN A 255 3.56 9.30 9.49
C GLN A 255 4.51 9.22 10.66
N THR A 256 4.04 9.60 11.85
CA THR A 256 4.81 9.48 13.09
C THR A 256 4.01 8.71 14.15
N SER A 257 4.64 7.77 14.85
CA SER A 257 4.08 7.14 16.05
C SER A 257 4.84 7.54 17.31
N TYR A 258 4.10 7.89 18.36
CA TYR A 258 4.66 8.26 19.66
C TYR A 258 4.20 7.27 20.73
N LEU A 259 5.13 6.78 21.56
CA LEU A 259 4.78 6.02 22.75
C LEU A 259 3.95 6.94 23.65
N SER A 260 2.81 6.45 24.14
CA SER A 260 1.89 7.28 24.91
C SER A 260 1.05 6.46 25.88
N THR A 261 0.16 7.14 26.59
CA THR A 261 -0.80 6.49 27.50
C THR A 261 -2.03 6.02 26.74
N LYS A 262 -2.68 4.98 27.24
CA LYS A 262 -4.00 4.52 26.78
C LYS A 262 -5.01 5.65 26.69
N ALA A 263 -5.05 6.51 27.71
CA ALA A 263 -5.96 7.65 27.77
C ALA A 263 -5.72 8.63 26.61
N PHE A 264 -4.47 8.98 26.31
CA PHE A 264 -4.13 9.85 25.19
C PHE A 264 -4.46 9.20 23.84
N CYS A 265 -4.13 7.92 23.65
CA CYS A 265 -4.39 7.20 22.41
C CYS A 265 -5.90 7.08 22.11
N LEU A 266 -6.71 6.76 23.12
CA LEU A 266 -8.16 6.60 22.98
C LEU A 266 -8.95 7.92 23.04
N ALA A 267 -8.31 9.03 23.42
CA ALA A 267 -8.96 10.35 23.38
C ALA A 267 -9.43 10.69 21.96
N PRO A 268 -10.62 11.31 21.80
CA PRO A 268 -11.07 11.78 20.50
C PRO A 268 -9.99 12.65 19.86
N SER A 269 -9.65 12.35 18.61
CA SER A 269 -8.84 13.25 17.81
C SER A 269 -9.68 14.43 17.36
N GLU A 270 -9.04 15.58 17.15
CA GLU A 270 -9.62 16.65 16.36
C GLU A 270 -9.94 16.15 14.93
N ALA A 271 -10.75 16.90 14.20
CA ALA A 271 -11.02 16.57 12.81
C ALA A 271 -9.68 16.49 12.05
N VAL A 272 -9.51 15.43 11.26
CA VAL A 272 -8.33 15.28 10.41
C VAL A 272 -8.36 16.42 9.40
N ASP A 273 -7.38 17.33 9.48
CA ASP A 273 -7.33 18.57 8.68
C ASP A 273 -6.57 18.40 7.35
N PHE A 274 -6.44 17.16 6.89
CA PHE A 274 -5.84 16.82 5.61
C PHE A 274 -6.72 15.79 4.89
N ASP A 275 -6.66 15.79 3.57
CA ASP A 275 -7.36 14.85 2.71
C ASP A 275 -6.35 14.11 1.85
N LEU A 276 -6.10 12.83 2.17
CA LEU A 276 -5.11 12.01 1.45
C LEU A 276 -5.34 11.98 -0.06
N GLY A 277 -6.60 12.07 -0.48
CA GLY A 277 -6.96 12.04 -1.88
C GLY A 277 -6.59 13.33 -2.63
N LEU A 278 -6.77 14.48 -1.98
CA LEU A 278 -6.54 15.79 -2.58
C LEU A 278 -5.10 16.27 -2.37
N ASP A 279 -4.53 16.00 -1.20
CA ASP A 279 -3.21 16.47 -0.79
C ASP A 279 -2.07 15.63 -1.41
N ALA A 280 -2.37 14.40 -1.84
CA ALA A 280 -1.42 13.57 -2.57
C ALA A 280 -1.32 13.92 -4.07
N VAL A 281 -2.10 14.91 -4.56
CA VAL A 281 -2.03 15.32 -5.98
C VAL A 281 -0.71 16.04 -6.25
N VAL A 282 0.09 15.47 -7.15
CA VAL A 282 1.35 16.04 -7.63
C VAL A 282 1.05 17.17 -8.60
N LYS A 283 1.17 18.41 -8.12
CA LYS A 283 0.90 19.61 -8.93
C LYS A 283 1.93 19.76 -10.05
N VAL A 284 1.46 20.26 -11.19
CA VAL A 284 2.31 20.61 -12.33
C VAL A 284 1.94 22.01 -12.83
N ASP A 285 2.92 22.71 -13.39
CA ASP A 285 2.71 24.08 -13.88
C ASP A 285 1.96 24.10 -15.23
N GLU A 286 2.24 23.12 -16.08
CA GLU A 286 1.69 23.03 -17.43
C GLU A 286 0.34 22.34 -17.48
N LYS A 287 -0.56 22.85 -18.33
CA LYS A 287 -1.87 22.23 -18.58
C LYS A 287 -1.77 21.22 -19.71
N ILE A 288 -2.35 20.03 -19.49
CA ILE A 288 -2.53 19.05 -20.56
C ILE A 288 -3.94 19.21 -21.12
N ALA A 289 -4.05 19.79 -22.32
CA ALA A 289 -5.31 19.82 -23.05
C ALA A 289 -5.69 18.41 -23.51
N ASN A 290 -6.95 18.00 -23.28
CA ASN A 290 -7.45 16.67 -23.64
C ASN A 290 -6.50 15.53 -23.23
N PRO A 291 -6.28 15.31 -21.92
CA PRO A 291 -5.25 14.39 -21.42
C PRO A 291 -5.38 12.97 -21.95
N HIS A 292 -6.63 12.46 -22.03
CA HIS A 292 -6.86 11.15 -22.64
C HIS A 292 -6.45 11.14 -24.11
N ALA A 293 -6.73 12.18 -24.90
CA ALA A 293 -6.40 12.24 -26.32
C ALA A 293 -4.89 12.42 -26.62
N THR A 294 -4.06 12.78 -25.64
CA THR A 294 -2.65 13.11 -25.88
C THR A 294 -1.82 11.87 -26.28
N ASN A 295 -0.99 11.98 -27.32
CA ASN A 295 -0.27 10.84 -27.91
C ASN A 295 1.05 10.52 -27.19
N ARG A 296 1.82 11.54 -26.82
CA ARG A 296 3.09 11.36 -26.11
C ARG A 296 3.33 12.54 -25.18
N ILE A 297 3.88 12.26 -24.00
CA ILE A 297 4.34 13.27 -23.06
C ILE A 297 5.71 12.84 -22.53
N VAL A 298 6.64 13.79 -22.42
CA VAL A 298 7.91 13.63 -21.73
C VAL A 298 7.83 14.36 -20.40
N TYR A 299 8.07 13.64 -19.32
CA TYR A 299 8.14 14.16 -17.97
C TYR A 299 9.57 14.11 -17.45
N GLN A 300 9.92 15.05 -16.59
CA GLN A 300 11.04 14.91 -15.67
C GLN A 300 10.46 14.61 -14.28
N ALA A 301 10.78 13.44 -13.74
CA ALA A 301 10.37 13.01 -12.42
C ALA A 301 11.54 13.10 -11.46
N ARG A 302 11.30 13.69 -10.29
CA ARG A 302 12.29 13.75 -9.20
C ARG A 302 11.69 13.18 -7.91
N LEU A 303 12.44 12.31 -7.25
CA LEU A 303 12.09 11.76 -5.94
C LEU A 303 13.10 12.25 -4.90
N LYS A 304 12.63 12.69 -3.74
CA LYS A 304 13.50 13.30 -2.72
C LYS A 304 14.49 12.32 -2.09
N TYR A 305 14.10 11.04 -1.96
CA TYR A 305 14.85 10.03 -1.21
C TYR A 305 15.08 8.72 -1.99
N GLU A 306 14.55 8.61 -3.20
CA GLU A 306 14.51 7.38 -4.00
C GLU A 306 15.08 7.66 -5.39
N ASP A 307 15.43 6.59 -6.12
CA ASP A 307 15.78 6.65 -7.54
C ASP A 307 14.52 6.39 -8.39
N PRO A 308 14.03 7.35 -9.19
CA PRO A 308 12.85 7.15 -10.03
C PRO A 308 13.01 6.00 -11.04
N ALA A 309 14.23 5.74 -11.54
CA ALA A 309 14.48 4.65 -12.49
C ALA A 309 14.33 3.25 -11.86
N GLU A 310 14.48 3.15 -10.53
CA GLU A 310 14.27 1.91 -9.76
C GLU A 310 12.84 1.77 -9.21
N VAL A 311 12.02 2.82 -9.30
CA VAL A 311 10.65 2.85 -8.76
C VAL A 311 9.60 2.74 -9.86
N PHE A 312 9.77 3.47 -10.97
CA PHE A 312 8.83 3.47 -12.08
C PHE A 312 9.16 2.34 -13.05
N VAL A 313 8.17 1.51 -13.39
CA VAL A 313 8.35 0.48 -14.41
C VAL A 313 8.63 1.10 -15.79
N SER A 314 9.62 0.55 -16.48
CA SER A 314 9.92 0.84 -17.88
C SER A 314 9.47 -0.33 -18.76
N GLY A 315 8.77 -0.05 -19.85
CA GLY A 315 8.23 -1.01 -20.81
C GLY A 315 6.82 -0.64 -21.30
N GLY A 316 6.47 -1.07 -22.51
CA GLY A 316 5.16 -0.83 -23.07
C GLY A 316 4.89 0.63 -23.42
N THR A 317 3.91 1.22 -22.74
CA THR A 317 3.50 2.62 -22.93
C THR A 317 4.46 3.63 -22.31
N GLN A 318 5.48 3.20 -21.57
CA GLN A 318 6.36 4.08 -20.82
C GLN A 318 7.83 3.65 -20.94
N ILE A 319 8.73 4.61 -21.09
CA ILE A 319 10.18 4.41 -20.99
C ILE A 319 10.71 5.33 -19.90
N VAL A 320 11.51 4.78 -18.98
CA VAL A 320 12.16 5.53 -17.90
C VAL A 320 13.67 5.53 -18.14
N GLU A 321 14.26 6.73 -18.20
CA GLU A 321 15.68 6.94 -18.48
C GLU A 321 16.30 7.73 -17.32
N PRO A 322 17.29 7.17 -16.59
CA PRO A 322 17.91 7.87 -15.47
C PRO A 322 18.69 9.10 -15.93
N ILE A 323 18.59 10.19 -15.16
CA ILE A 323 19.41 11.41 -15.33
C ILE A 323 20.47 11.45 -14.22
N ASP A 324 20.05 11.25 -12.97
CA ASP A 324 20.89 11.13 -11.78
C ASP A 324 20.19 10.26 -10.71
N GLU A 325 20.82 10.10 -9.53
CA GLU A 325 20.32 9.24 -8.43
C GLU A 325 18.91 9.56 -7.93
N HIS A 326 18.38 10.75 -8.24
CA HIS A 326 17.08 11.22 -7.77
C HIS A 326 16.17 11.73 -8.90
N THR A 327 16.60 11.66 -10.15
CA THR A 327 15.91 12.26 -11.29
C THR A 327 15.93 11.33 -12.49
N ALA A 328 14.77 11.18 -13.14
CA ALA A 328 14.65 10.44 -14.40
C ALA A 328 13.75 11.17 -15.40
N GLN A 329 14.00 10.94 -16.69
CA GLN A 329 13.08 11.26 -17.76
C GLN A 329 12.09 10.11 -17.94
N ILE A 330 10.79 10.42 -17.96
CA ILE A 330 9.73 9.44 -18.22
C ILE A 330 9.03 9.83 -19.50
N THR A 331 9.17 9.02 -20.56
CA THR A 331 8.42 9.20 -21.81
C THR A 331 7.22 8.26 -21.80
N VAL A 332 6.01 8.82 -21.84
CA VAL A 332 4.75 8.06 -21.89
C VAL A 332 4.09 8.23 -23.25
N ARG A 333 3.52 7.14 -23.78
CA ARG A 333 2.80 7.08 -25.06
C ARG A 333 1.39 6.54 -24.86
N ALA A 334 0.45 7.04 -25.66
CA ALA A 334 -0.90 6.50 -25.71
C ALA A 334 -0.92 5.06 -26.23
N ALA A 335 -1.84 4.25 -25.71
CA ALA A 335 -2.17 2.94 -26.24
C ALA A 335 -3.66 2.90 -26.56
N ARG A 336 -3.97 3.04 -27.84
CA ARG A 336 -5.33 3.03 -28.40
C ARG A 336 -5.34 2.24 -29.69
N TYR A 337 -6.48 1.67 -30.06
CA TYR A 337 -6.61 0.95 -31.31
C TYR A 337 -6.62 1.91 -32.52
N PRO A 338 -5.90 1.61 -33.63
CA PRO A 338 -4.94 0.51 -33.78
C PRO A 338 -3.68 0.75 -32.95
N PHE A 339 -3.23 -0.28 -32.22
CA PHE A 339 -2.15 -0.13 -31.26
C PHE A 339 -0.82 0.24 -31.92
N PRO A 340 -0.07 1.20 -31.36
CA PRO A 340 1.31 1.39 -31.75
C PRO A 340 2.15 0.17 -31.35
N ASP A 341 3.35 0.04 -31.90
CA ASP A 341 4.35 -0.87 -31.37
C ASP A 341 4.79 -0.35 -29.98
N LEU A 342 4.44 -1.11 -28.94
CA LEU A 342 4.77 -0.81 -27.54
C LEU A 342 6.11 -1.43 -27.11
N GLY A 343 6.88 -1.96 -28.06
CA GLY A 343 8.18 -2.58 -27.81
C GLY A 343 8.08 -3.93 -27.13
N GLU A 344 9.23 -4.48 -26.75
CA GLU A 344 9.32 -5.76 -26.07
C GLU A 344 8.68 -5.68 -24.67
N GLN A 345 7.80 -6.64 -24.38
CA GLN A 345 7.10 -6.74 -23.10
C GLN A 345 7.16 -8.18 -22.61
N THR A 346 7.23 -8.35 -21.29
CA THR A 346 7.13 -9.67 -20.68
C THR A 346 5.74 -10.26 -20.93
N PRO A 347 5.62 -11.46 -21.54
CA PRO A 347 4.33 -12.11 -21.75
C PRO A 347 3.61 -12.44 -20.44
N PRO A 348 2.31 -12.77 -20.48
CA PRO A 348 1.56 -13.15 -19.31
C PRO A 348 2.08 -14.42 -18.65
N THR A 349 1.94 -14.47 -17.35
CA THR A 349 2.14 -15.65 -16.52
C THR A 349 0.80 -16.36 -16.31
N PRO A 350 0.79 -17.61 -15.81
CA PRO A 350 -0.44 -18.28 -15.41
C PRO A 350 -1.27 -17.49 -14.38
N GLU A 351 -0.62 -16.66 -13.56
CA GLU A 351 -1.31 -15.83 -12.56
C GLU A 351 -2.20 -14.74 -13.17
N ASP A 352 -1.88 -14.30 -14.38
CA ASP A 352 -2.64 -13.28 -15.09
C ASP A 352 -3.96 -13.83 -15.65
N LEU A 353 -4.16 -15.15 -15.58
CA LEU A 353 -5.41 -15.84 -15.91
C LEU A 353 -6.09 -16.44 -14.67
N ALA A 354 -5.31 -16.81 -13.65
CA ALA A 354 -5.83 -17.49 -12.47
C ALA A 354 -6.70 -16.57 -11.59
N PRO A 355 -7.77 -17.09 -10.96
CA PRO A 355 -8.45 -16.39 -9.89
C PRO A 355 -7.56 -16.27 -8.65
N ASN A 356 -7.82 -15.27 -7.81
CA ASN A 356 -7.19 -15.12 -6.50
C ASN A 356 -8.15 -14.51 -5.47
N SER A 357 -7.66 -14.27 -4.25
CA SER A 357 -8.45 -13.75 -3.14
C SER A 357 -9.13 -12.38 -3.38
N VAL A 358 -8.73 -11.64 -4.43
CA VAL A 358 -9.28 -10.33 -4.78
C VAL A 358 -9.88 -10.32 -6.19
N ILE A 359 -9.14 -10.82 -7.19
CA ILE A 359 -9.58 -11.00 -8.59
C ILE A 359 -10.24 -12.37 -8.72
N GLN A 360 -11.49 -12.45 -8.29
CA GLN A 360 -12.26 -13.69 -8.16
C GLN A 360 -12.96 -14.07 -9.48
N SER A 361 -12.17 -14.33 -10.51
CA SER A 361 -12.67 -14.62 -11.87
C SER A 361 -13.46 -15.93 -11.99
N ASP A 362 -13.45 -16.77 -10.96
CA ASP A 362 -14.22 -18.01 -10.81
C ASP A 362 -15.48 -17.87 -9.96
N ASP A 363 -15.73 -16.69 -9.34
CA ASP A 363 -16.96 -16.47 -8.57
C ASP A 363 -18.20 -16.48 -9.49
N PRO A 364 -19.29 -17.18 -9.13
CA PRO A 364 -20.49 -17.27 -9.95
C PRO A 364 -21.09 -15.92 -10.37
N ARG A 365 -20.97 -14.88 -9.54
CA ARG A 365 -21.45 -13.52 -9.86
C ARG A 365 -20.60 -12.88 -10.96
N VAL A 366 -19.28 -13.02 -10.86
CA VAL A 366 -18.32 -12.52 -11.86
C VAL A 366 -18.49 -13.27 -13.18
N LEU A 367 -18.57 -14.61 -13.14
CA LEU A 367 -18.82 -15.43 -14.34
C LEU A 367 -20.13 -15.06 -15.04
N LYS A 368 -21.20 -14.87 -14.26
CA LYS A 368 -22.51 -14.45 -14.79
C LYS A 368 -22.42 -13.08 -15.47
N LEU A 369 -21.80 -12.10 -14.83
CA LEU A 369 -21.64 -10.76 -15.40
C LEU A 369 -20.80 -10.79 -16.68
N ALA A 370 -19.66 -11.49 -16.65
CA ALA A 370 -18.78 -11.64 -17.81
C ALA A 370 -19.49 -12.30 -19.00
N GLY A 371 -20.32 -13.31 -18.76
CA GLY A 371 -21.08 -14.01 -19.80
C GLY A 371 -22.24 -13.22 -20.40
N GLN A 372 -22.70 -12.14 -19.76
CA GLN A 372 -23.78 -11.28 -20.27
C GLN A 372 -23.28 -10.18 -21.21
N VAL A 373 -21.99 -9.84 -21.15
CA VAL A 373 -21.41 -8.77 -21.95
C VAL A 373 -20.84 -9.34 -23.25
N ALA A 374 -21.35 -8.84 -24.39
CA ALA A 374 -20.91 -9.23 -25.73
C ALA A 374 -20.76 -10.77 -25.90
N PRO A 375 -21.81 -11.57 -25.64
CA PRO A 375 -21.70 -13.03 -25.51
C PRO A 375 -21.18 -13.73 -26.76
N GLU A 376 -21.46 -13.17 -27.94
CA GLU A 376 -21.07 -13.71 -29.25
C GLU A 376 -19.72 -13.15 -29.74
N GLU A 377 -19.12 -12.20 -29.03
CA GLU A 377 -17.82 -11.62 -29.40
C GLU A 377 -16.70 -12.62 -29.10
N THR A 378 -15.81 -12.80 -30.08
CA THR A 378 -14.68 -13.73 -30.02
C THR A 378 -13.34 -13.01 -30.12
N ASP A 379 -13.32 -11.77 -30.59
CA ASP A 379 -12.13 -10.92 -30.55
C ASP A 379 -11.84 -10.53 -29.09
N PRO A 380 -10.66 -10.89 -28.55
CA PRO A 380 -10.31 -10.58 -27.16
C PRO A 380 -10.30 -9.08 -26.85
N TRP A 381 -9.89 -8.25 -27.81
CA TRP A 381 -9.85 -6.80 -27.63
C TRP A 381 -11.26 -6.21 -27.61
N LEU A 382 -12.11 -6.57 -28.57
CA LEU A 382 -13.51 -6.08 -28.59
C LEU A 382 -14.27 -6.55 -27.35
N THR A 383 -14.02 -7.78 -26.89
CA THR A 383 -14.55 -8.30 -25.63
C THR A 383 -14.08 -7.45 -24.45
N ALA A 384 -12.78 -7.16 -24.33
CA ALA A 384 -12.23 -6.36 -23.24
C ALA A 384 -12.78 -4.93 -23.20
N VAL A 385 -12.94 -4.27 -24.36
CA VAL A 385 -13.55 -2.93 -24.46
C VAL A 385 -15.04 -2.96 -24.06
N ALA A 386 -15.78 -4.00 -24.48
CA ALA A 386 -17.17 -4.16 -24.06
C ALA A 386 -17.32 -4.37 -22.55
N LEU A 387 -16.40 -5.14 -21.95
CA LEU A 387 -16.31 -5.33 -20.50
C LEU A 387 -15.96 -4.00 -19.79
N GLU A 388 -14.97 -3.26 -20.26
CA GLU A 388 -14.59 -1.95 -19.72
C GLU A 388 -15.79 -0.99 -19.66
N SER A 389 -16.49 -0.83 -20.78
CA SER A 389 -17.70 0.01 -20.85
C SER A 389 -18.82 -0.51 -19.92
N SER A 390 -18.92 -1.82 -19.72
CA SER A 390 -19.92 -2.41 -18.81
C SER A 390 -19.60 -2.15 -17.34
N VAL A 391 -18.32 -2.27 -16.94
CA VAL A 391 -17.86 -1.91 -15.59
C VAL A 391 -18.12 -0.43 -15.30
N LYS A 392 -17.79 0.46 -16.26
CA LYS A 392 -18.06 1.90 -16.16
C LYS A 392 -19.54 2.20 -15.87
N LYS A 393 -20.46 1.44 -16.47
CA LYS A 393 -21.91 1.59 -16.31
C LYS A 393 -22.43 0.97 -15.02
N LEU A 394 -21.81 -0.12 -14.55
CA LEU A 394 -22.20 -0.81 -13.33
C LEU A 394 -21.86 0.01 -12.08
N ILE A 395 -20.64 0.53 -12.01
CA ILE A 395 -20.15 1.24 -10.82
C ILE A 395 -20.59 2.71 -10.88
N THR A 396 -21.75 2.99 -10.28
CA THR A 396 -22.38 4.33 -10.36
C THR A 396 -22.25 5.14 -9.08
N LYS A 397 -21.97 4.49 -7.95
CA LYS A 397 -21.80 5.13 -6.66
C LYS A 397 -20.32 5.16 -6.27
N LYS A 398 -19.79 6.38 -6.14
CA LYS A 398 -18.43 6.57 -5.61
C LYS A 398 -18.44 6.31 -4.11
N ASN A 399 -17.67 5.32 -3.70
CA ASN A 399 -17.54 4.93 -2.31
C ASN A 399 -16.06 4.88 -1.94
N PHE A 400 -15.58 5.90 -1.21
CA PHE A 400 -14.18 5.97 -0.74
C PHE A 400 -14.01 5.44 0.69
N LYS A 401 -15.09 4.89 1.26
CA LYS A 401 -15.08 4.27 2.59
C LYS A 401 -14.53 2.86 2.58
N GLN A 402 -14.54 2.21 1.43
CA GLN A 402 -13.90 0.92 1.24
C GLN A 402 -12.45 1.15 0.80
N ALA A 403 -11.51 0.41 1.39
CA ALA A 403 -10.10 0.54 1.00
C ALA A 403 -9.73 -0.40 -0.15
N PHE A 404 -10.34 -1.59 -0.18
CA PHE A 404 -10.00 -2.62 -1.16
C PHE A 404 -11.10 -3.70 -1.21
N ALA A 405 -12.11 -3.53 -2.06
CA ALA A 405 -13.17 -4.53 -2.22
C ALA A 405 -12.77 -5.67 -3.17
N THR A 406 -13.31 -6.88 -2.95
CA THR A 406 -13.09 -8.00 -3.87
C THR A 406 -13.93 -7.84 -5.14
N ALA A 407 -13.51 -8.44 -6.26
CA ALA A 407 -14.27 -8.39 -7.52
C ALA A 407 -15.73 -8.85 -7.35
N ALA A 408 -15.98 -9.84 -6.49
CA ALA A 408 -17.32 -10.33 -6.28
C ALA A 408 -18.17 -9.42 -5.37
N GLU A 409 -17.59 -8.68 -4.43
CA GLU A 409 -18.28 -7.61 -3.70
C GLU A 409 -18.68 -6.48 -4.65
N VAL A 410 -17.78 -6.07 -5.54
CA VAL A 410 -18.06 -5.00 -6.53
C VAL A 410 -19.15 -5.44 -7.52
N ALA A 411 -19.11 -6.70 -7.98
CA ALA A 411 -20.12 -7.25 -8.87
C ALA A 411 -21.52 -7.29 -8.24
N GLU A 412 -21.62 -7.45 -6.92
CA GLU A 412 -22.88 -7.43 -6.17
C GLU A 412 -23.38 -6.00 -5.94
N ASN A 413 -22.49 -5.12 -5.45
CA ASN A 413 -22.89 -3.83 -4.88
C ASN A 413 -22.88 -2.68 -5.91
N GLY A 414 -22.05 -2.76 -6.96
CA GLY A 414 -21.93 -1.71 -7.97
C GLY A 414 -21.41 -0.38 -7.41
N GLU A 415 -20.60 -0.42 -6.36
CA GLU A 415 -20.00 0.74 -5.69
C GLU A 415 -18.47 0.61 -5.66
N GLY A 416 -17.76 1.74 -5.71
CA GLY A 416 -16.30 1.76 -5.56
C GLY A 416 -15.62 2.97 -6.20
N ASP A 417 -14.29 2.99 -6.13
CA ASP A 417 -13.41 3.94 -6.81
C ASP A 417 -12.59 3.25 -7.92
N CYS A 418 -11.49 3.85 -8.38
CA CYS A 418 -10.69 3.26 -9.47
C CYS A 418 -10.15 1.86 -9.14
N THR A 419 -9.96 1.55 -7.86
CA THR A 419 -9.49 0.26 -7.36
C THR A 419 -10.49 -0.83 -7.70
N GLU A 420 -11.75 -0.63 -7.33
CA GLU A 420 -12.85 -1.55 -7.62
C GLU A 420 -13.12 -1.67 -9.13
N HIS A 421 -12.97 -0.57 -9.89
CA HIS A 421 -13.06 -0.62 -11.35
C HIS A 421 -11.98 -1.52 -11.96
N ALA A 422 -10.72 -1.36 -11.54
CA ALA A 422 -9.59 -2.13 -12.05
C ALA A 422 -9.68 -3.62 -11.66
N VAL A 423 -10.04 -3.91 -10.40
CA VAL A 423 -10.19 -5.27 -9.88
C VAL A 423 -11.35 -6.00 -10.57
N LEU A 424 -12.51 -5.36 -10.71
CA LEU A 424 -13.65 -5.98 -11.39
C LEU A 424 -13.36 -6.20 -12.88
N LEU A 425 -12.81 -5.20 -13.59
CA LEU A 425 -12.48 -5.37 -15.01
C LEU A 425 -11.47 -6.51 -15.22
N ALA A 426 -10.40 -6.58 -14.41
CA ALA A 426 -9.45 -7.68 -14.48
C ALA A 426 -10.13 -9.04 -14.27
N ALA A 427 -11.04 -9.16 -13.30
CA ALA A 427 -11.76 -10.41 -13.02
C ALA A 427 -12.67 -10.83 -14.18
N LEU A 428 -13.38 -9.88 -14.81
CA LEU A 428 -14.23 -10.15 -15.97
C LEU A 428 -13.41 -10.56 -17.20
N CYS A 429 -12.26 -9.93 -17.43
CA CYS A 429 -11.33 -10.32 -18.50
C CYS A 429 -10.81 -11.74 -18.30
N ARG A 430 -10.33 -12.08 -17.08
CA ARG A 430 -9.88 -13.44 -16.75
C ARG A 430 -10.99 -14.49 -16.90
N ALA A 431 -12.22 -14.14 -16.51
CA ALA A 431 -13.41 -14.99 -16.72
C ALA A 431 -13.69 -15.28 -18.21
N ARG A 432 -13.30 -14.35 -19.11
CA ARG A 432 -13.35 -14.51 -20.57
C ARG A 432 -12.05 -15.05 -21.19
N GLN A 433 -11.13 -15.59 -20.37
CA GLN A 433 -9.84 -16.13 -20.79
C GLN A 433 -8.90 -15.09 -21.44
N ILE A 434 -9.06 -13.82 -21.07
CA ILE A 434 -8.17 -12.73 -21.47
C ILE A 434 -7.20 -12.49 -20.30
N PRO A 435 -5.88 -12.72 -20.48
CA PRO A 435 -4.92 -12.45 -19.41
C PRO A 435 -5.00 -10.98 -19.01
N ALA A 436 -5.16 -10.73 -17.72
CA ALA A 436 -5.35 -9.40 -17.18
C ALA A 436 -4.64 -9.21 -15.85
N ARG A 437 -4.10 -8.01 -15.65
CA ARG A 437 -3.44 -7.58 -14.42
C ARG A 437 -3.82 -6.15 -14.10
N VAL A 438 -3.49 -5.70 -12.90
CA VAL A 438 -3.74 -4.31 -12.49
C VAL A 438 -2.45 -3.50 -12.58
N ALA A 439 -2.56 -2.25 -12.98
CA ALA A 439 -1.49 -1.27 -12.99
C ALA A 439 -1.81 -0.15 -12.00
N MET A 440 -0.79 0.32 -11.30
CA MET A 440 -0.88 1.40 -10.32
C MET A 440 0.06 2.52 -10.75
N GLY A 441 -0.41 3.75 -10.70
CA GLY A 441 0.30 4.87 -11.26
C GLY A 441 -0.38 6.19 -10.95
N LEU A 442 -0.35 7.11 -11.90
CA LEU A 442 -0.91 8.45 -11.79
C LEU A 442 -1.70 8.81 -13.06
N ILE A 443 -2.79 9.56 -12.90
CA ILE A 443 -3.50 10.20 -14.00
C ILE A 443 -3.56 11.70 -13.82
N PHE A 444 -3.57 12.44 -14.94
CA PHE A 444 -3.79 13.88 -14.89
C PHE A 444 -5.25 14.23 -14.58
N LEU A 445 -5.46 15.04 -13.54
CA LEU A 445 -6.75 15.64 -13.19
C LEU A 445 -6.76 17.12 -13.63
N PRO A 446 -7.48 17.47 -14.71
CA PRO A 446 -7.49 18.85 -15.23
C PRO A 446 -7.85 19.89 -14.18
N ASP A 447 -8.87 19.62 -13.37
CA ASP A 447 -9.36 20.60 -12.41
C ASP A 447 -8.42 20.82 -11.22
N ALA A 448 -7.59 19.81 -10.90
CA ALA A 448 -6.59 19.92 -9.86
C ALA A 448 -5.24 20.41 -10.40
N GLN A 449 -5.10 20.55 -11.73
CA GLN A 449 -3.87 20.83 -12.45
C GLN A 449 -2.69 20.00 -11.90
N GLY A 450 -2.89 18.69 -11.85
CA GLY A 450 -1.92 17.78 -11.24
C GLY A 450 -2.24 16.31 -11.47
N PHE A 451 -1.28 15.48 -11.12
CA PHE A 451 -1.32 14.04 -11.22
C PHE A 451 -1.79 13.44 -9.91
N ALA A 452 -2.86 12.65 -9.97
CA ALA A 452 -3.39 11.95 -8.82
C ALA A 452 -3.18 10.45 -9.00
N TYR A 453 -2.91 9.73 -7.92
CA TYR A 453 -2.67 8.28 -7.99
C TYR A 453 -3.83 7.58 -8.66
N HIS A 454 -3.62 6.47 -9.35
CA HIS A 454 -4.71 5.78 -10.03
C HIS A 454 -4.41 4.31 -10.19
N MET A 455 -5.47 3.53 -10.40
CA MET A 455 -5.38 2.11 -10.69
C MET A 455 -6.25 1.78 -11.90
N TRP A 456 -5.69 1.00 -12.83
CA TRP A 456 -6.36 0.57 -14.05
C TRP A 456 -6.00 -0.88 -14.39
N THR A 457 -6.61 -1.43 -15.45
CA THR A 457 -6.37 -2.82 -15.88
C THR A 457 -5.47 -2.83 -17.10
N GLU A 458 -4.55 -3.78 -17.19
CA GLU A 458 -3.85 -4.12 -18.44
C GLU A 458 -4.30 -5.50 -18.90
N VAL A 459 -4.62 -5.63 -20.18
CA VAL A 459 -5.02 -6.89 -20.82
C VAL A 459 -3.99 -7.28 -21.87
N TRP A 460 -3.72 -8.58 -22.01
CA TRP A 460 -2.83 -9.09 -23.05
C TRP A 460 -3.61 -9.40 -24.32
N VAL A 461 -3.44 -8.58 -25.34
CA VAL A 461 -4.06 -8.73 -26.65
C VAL A 461 -3.05 -8.33 -27.72
N HIS A 462 -3.11 -8.93 -28.92
CA HIS A 462 -2.17 -8.61 -30.01
C HIS A 462 -0.68 -8.67 -29.59
N GLU A 463 -0.33 -9.66 -28.76
CA GLU A 463 1.03 -9.88 -28.24
C GLU A 463 1.61 -8.68 -27.44
N GLN A 464 0.74 -7.89 -26.83
CA GLN A 464 1.12 -6.74 -26.02
C GLN A 464 0.16 -6.51 -24.84
N TRP A 465 0.69 -5.94 -23.76
CA TRP A 465 -0.10 -5.42 -22.65
C TRP A 465 -0.71 -4.08 -23.03
N VAL A 466 -2.03 -4.08 -23.21
CA VAL A 466 -2.82 -2.91 -23.53
C VAL A 466 -3.59 -2.45 -22.28
N PRO A 467 -3.45 -1.19 -21.87
CA PRO A 467 -4.16 -0.64 -20.73
C PRO A 467 -5.62 -0.27 -21.07
N LEU A 468 -6.52 -0.51 -20.12
CA LEU A 468 -7.92 -0.13 -20.13
C LEU A 468 -8.27 0.53 -18.79
N ASP A 469 -9.00 1.63 -18.85
CA ASP A 469 -9.40 2.41 -17.69
C ASP A 469 -10.92 2.45 -17.60
N ALA A 470 -11.48 1.49 -16.85
CA ALA A 470 -12.92 1.39 -16.64
C ALA A 470 -13.52 2.61 -15.93
N THR A 471 -12.72 3.51 -15.33
CA THR A 471 -13.24 4.78 -14.83
C THR A 471 -13.57 5.77 -15.97
N LEU A 472 -12.99 5.56 -17.16
CA LEU A 472 -13.27 6.32 -18.37
C LEU A 472 -14.20 5.55 -19.33
N GLY A 473 -13.94 4.27 -19.57
CA GLY A 473 -14.70 3.42 -20.49
C GLY A 473 -14.56 3.84 -21.95
N GLN A 474 -13.35 4.26 -22.36
CA GLN A 474 -13.08 4.87 -23.66
C GLN A 474 -12.23 4.02 -24.61
N GLY A 475 -11.81 2.81 -24.20
CA GLY A 475 -10.93 1.96 -24.98
C GLY A 475 -9.52 2.54 -25.10
N GLY A 476 -8.60 2.03 -24.27
CA GLY A 476 -7.21 2.48 -24.25
C GLY A 476 -6.98 3.71 -23.38
N ILE A 477 -5.71 4.14 -23.27
CA ILE A 477 -5.30 5.29 -22.47
C ILE A 477 -4.47 6.29 -23.28
N GLY A 478 -4.38 7.53 -22.78
CA GLY A 478 -3.50 8.56 -23.30
C GLY A 478 -2.13 8.60 -22.60
N ALA A 479 -1.26 9.50 -23.05
CA ALA A 479 0.05 9.72 -22.43
C ALA A 479 0.01 10.42 -21.05
N ALA A 480 -1.19 10.72 -20.55
CA ALA A 480 -1.43 11.31 -19.23
C ALA A 480 -1.60 10.26 -18.12
N HIS A 481 -1.24 9.00 -18.38
CA HIS A 481 -1.23 7.88 -17.43
C HIS A 481 0.20 7.42 -17.18
N ILE A 482 0.80 7.80 -16.05
CA ILE A 482 2.18 7.45 -15.68
C ILE A 482 2.14 6.18 -14.82
N LYS A 483 2.87 5.14 -15.21
CA LYS A 483 2.83 3.83 -14.53
C LYS A 483 3.95 3.71 -13.51
N ILE A 484 3.61 3.38 -12.26
CA ILE A 484 4.58 3.09 -11.19
C ILE A 484 4.84 1.58 -11.14
N ALA A 485 3.79 0.77 -11.02
CA ALA A 485 3.89 -0.67 -10.85
C ALA A 485 2.72 -1.42 -11.52
N HIS A 486 2.82 -2.74 -11.57
CA HIS A 486 1.72 -3.64 -11.94
C HIS A 486 1.80 -4.95 -11.16
N ALA A 487 0.67 -5.64 -11.03
CA ALA A 487 0.59 -6.91 -10.33
C ALA A 487 -0.56 -7.80 -10.82
N SER A 488 -0.38 -9.11 -10.75
CA SER A 488 -1.47 -10.10 -10.89
C SER A 488 -2.41 -10.10 -9.68
N LEU A 489 -2.01 -9.45 -8.58
CA LEU A 489 -2.56 -9.53 -7.21
C LEU A 489 -2.55 -10.94 -6.61
N ASN A 490 -1.82 -11.88 -7.22
CA ASN A 490 -1.55 -13.18 -6.63
C ASN A 490 -0.37 -13.12 -5.63
N GLY A 491 -0.22 -14.14 -4.79
CA GLY A 491 1.00 -14.35 -4.00
C GLY A 491 0.97 -13.75 -2.59
N SER A 492 2.00 -12.99 -2.22
CA SER A 492 2.25 -12.49 -0.84
C SER A 492 1.21 -11.47 -0.32
N GLY A 493 0.02 -11.42 -0.89
CA GLY A 493 -1.06 -10.53 -0.47
C GLY A 493 -1.12 -9.27 -1.31
N ALA A 494 -2.34 -8.90 -1.71
CA ALA A 494 -2.60 -7.80 -2.64
C ALA A 494 -2.02 -6.45 -2.18
N TYR A 495 -1.86 -6.24 -0.87
CA TYR A 495 -1.31 -5.00 -0.31
C TYR A 495 0.17 -4.78 -0.63
N ALA A 496 0.95 -5.86 -0.83
CA ALA A 496 2.35 -5.74 -1.21
C ALA A 496 2.53 -5.07 -2.60
N ALA A 497 1.52 -5.21 -3.49
CA ALA A 497 1.53 -4.58 -4.81
C ALA A 497 1.59 -3.05 -4.77
N PHE A 498 1.19 -2.44 -3.65
CA PHE A 498 1.15 -0.99 -3.46
C PHE A 498 2.43 -0.41 -2.84
N LEU A 499 3.38 -1.25 -2.41
CA LEU A 499 4.63 -0.77 -1.81
C LEU A 499 5.42 0.18 -2.73
N PRO A 500 5.53 -0.05 -4.05
CA PRO A 500 6.14 0.92 -4.97
C PRO A 500 5.44 2.29 -4.98
N VAL A 501 4.11 2.33 -4.78
CA VAL A 501 3.35 3.59 -4.71
C VAL A 501 3.72 4.38 -3.46
N VAL A 502 3.90 3.70 -2.32
CA VAL A 502 4.35 4.32 -1.06
C VAL A 502 5.74 4.94 -1.20
N ARG A 503 6.63 4.37 -2.05
CA ARG A 503 7.95 4.95 -2.35
C ARG A 503 7.87 6.26 -3.15
N VAL A 504 6.76 6.53 -3.84
CA VAL A 504 6.57 7.77 -4.62
C VAL A 504 5.82 8.84 -3.80
N LEU A 505 4.94 8.41 -2.91
CA LEU A 505 4.02 9.28 -2.17
C LEU A 505 4.73 10.38 -1.37
N GLY A 506 4.20 11.60 -1.47
CA GLY A 506 4.66 12.76 -0.69
C GLY A 506 6.04 13.30 -1.04
N GLN A 507 6.73 12.73 -2.03
CA GLN A 507 8.08 13.14 -2.42
C GLN A 507 8.29 13.32 -3.93
N LEU A 508 7.30 12.98 -4.75
CA LEU A 508 7.38 13.13 -6.20
C LEU A 508 7.16 14.59 -6.62
N GLU A 509 8.13 15.10 -7.37
CA GLU A 509 8.01 16.31 -8.19
C GLU A 509 7.94 15.88 -9.66
N LEU A 510 6.99 16.45 -10.42
CA LEU A 510 6.84 16.21 -11.86
C LEU A 510 6.89 17.53 -12.63
N GLU A 511 7.66 17.53 -13.71
CA GLU A 511 7.69 18.62 -14.68
C GLU A 511 7.36 18.08 -16.08
N ILE A 512 6.48 18.76 -16.81
CA ILE A 512 6.14 18.40 -18.19
C ILE A 512 7.14 19.09 -19.12
N LYS A 513 7.91 18.31 -19.87
CA LYS A 513 8.96 18.81 -20.78
C LYS A 513 8.48 18.93 -22.23
N GLU A 514 7.67 17.98 -22.68
CA GLU A 514 7.18 17.93 -24.05
C GLU A 514 5.78 17.31 -24.10
N VAL A 515 4.88 17.87 -24.92
CA VAL A 515 3.53 17.34 -25.13
C VAL A 515 3.25 17.23 -26.63
N GLU A 516 2.99 16.02 -27.10
CA GLU A 516 2.60 15.71 -28.46
C GLU A 516 1.10 15.38 -28.51
N GLN A 517 0.32 16.30 -29.08
CA GLN A 517 -1.13 16.15 -29.25
C GLN A 517 -1.48 15.41 -30.54
N VAL A 518 -2.65 14.77 -30.57
CA VAL A 518 -3.24 14.31 -31.84
C VAL A 518 -3.50 15.54 -32.70
N THR A 519 -2.81 15.63 -33.84
CA THR A 519 -3.20 16.60 -34.87
C THR A 519 -4.53 16.11 -35.42
N PRO A 520 -5.64 16.89 -35.34
CA PRO A 520 -6.88 16.47 -35.96
C PRO A 520 -6.61 16.35 -37.46
N GLN A 521 -6.63 15.14 -38.01
CA GLN A 521 -6.70 14.97 -39.46
C GLN A 521 -7.99 15.65 -39.89
N GLY A 522 -7.84 16.70 -40.73
CA GLY A 522 -8.96 17.49 -41.24
C GLY A 522 -10.03 16.57 -41.81
N ARG A 523 -11.28 16.85 -41.44
CA ARG A 523 -12.49 16.17 -41.91
C ARG A 523 -12.58 16.12 -43.43
#